data_AF-A0A3S8WHK7-F1
#
_entry.id   AF-A0A3S8WHK7-F1
#
_cell.length_a   1.000
_cell.length_b   1.000
_cell.length_c   1.000
_cell.angle_alpha   90.00
_cell.angle_beta   90.00
_cell.angle_gamma   90.00
#
_symmetry.space_group_name_H-M   'P 1'
#
loop_
_entity.id
_entity.type
_entity.pdbx_description
1 polymer ?
#
loop_
_entity_poly.entity_id
_entity_poly.type
_entity_poly.pdbx_seq_one_letter_code
_entity_poly.pdbx_strand_id
1 'polypeptide(L)'
;MKLGGLYMDFSKVPRDIPEGRGWCQAAALPEELWPAHAEFATVVHFFPDPLFRRDDRTGRVPPGAMQHWTERLDACADALADCGFVVEEWGVPKTPDLHGGADLIVYRLPEGIEPSPRTAEDLRHAHPPRPNFKPHAAINTWRLPSLLARADPSLAGDKATTVGRCLVREVEEFLWPPGTRDCALVTWEPNPAYKRDPDQPTAPSGAYTHWIRGLAHLAKTLTTAGYQVRRRKRPCHPDTDTAATFLACRPIPEDTAPAPTPAVSRPSTRPRWKRRKADHLSAPSPNTTS
;
A
#
# COMPACT_ATOMS: atom_id res chain seq x y z
N MET A 1 -7.67 7.92 23.48
CA MET A 1 -7.99 7.11 22.28
C MET A 1 -6.69 6.77 21.55
N LYS A 2 -6.31 5.49 21.43
CA LYS A 2 -5.07 5.06 20.75
C LYS A 2 -5.24 5.21 19.23
N LEU A 3 -4.84 6.36 18.68
CA LEU A 3 -4.54 6.48 17.25
C LEU A 3 -3.27 5.66 16.96
N GLY A 4 -3.45 4.42 16.51
CA GLY A 4 -2.33 3.50 16.29
C GLY A 4 -2.68 2.05 15.95
N GLY A 5 -3.95 1.65 16.03
CA GLY A 5 -4.39 0.31 15.69
C GLY A 5 -5.05 0.22 14.32
N LEU A 6 -4.28 0.32 13.23
CA LEU A 6 -4.79 -0.07 11.91
C LEU A 6 -4.51 -1.53 11.56
N TYR A 7 -3.78 -2.28 12.41
CA TYR A 7 -3.51 -3.68 12.17
C TYR A 7 -3.45 -4.45 13.49
N MET A 8 -4.53 -5.16 13.82
CA MET A 8 -4.46 -6.25 14.80
C MET A 8 -3.64 -7.40 14.18
N ASP A 9 -2.97 -8.21 15.01
CA ASP A 9 -2.44 -9.50 14.58
C ASP A 9 -3.64 -10.43 14.35
N PHE A 10 -4.22 -10.29 13.16
CA PHE A 10 -5.46 -10.95 12.80
C PHE A 10 -5.28 -12.46 12.70
N SER A 11 -4.05 -12.98 12.62
CA SER A 11 -3.77 -14.42 12.62
C SER A 11 -4.24 -15.13 13.90
N LYS A 12 -4.52 -14.38 14.97
CA LYS A 12 -4.96 -14.89 16.28
C LYS A 12 -6.47 -14.79 16.53
N VAL A 13 -7.23 -14.22 15.61
CA VAL A 13 -8.70 -14.21 15.72
C VAL A 13 -9.21 -15.59 15.30
N PRO A 14 -9.96 -16.32 16.16
CA PRO A 14 -10.58 -17.58 15.78
C PRO A 14 -11.46 -17.37 14.55
N ARG A 15 -11.24 -18.16 13.50
CA ARG A 15 -12.04 -18.14 12.28
C ARG A 15 -12.47 -19.54 11.93
N ASP A 16 -13.73 -19.68 11.57
CA ASP A 16 -14.25 -20.89 10.95
C ASP A 16 -13.91 -20.83 9.45
N ILE A 17 -12.82 -21.49 9.07
CA ILE A 17 -12.32 -21.50 7.68
C ILE A 17 -12.51 -22.93 7.17
N PRO A 18 -13.30 -23.12 6.09
CA PRO A 18 -13.44 -24.44 5.50
C PRO A 18 -12.09 -25.00 5.05
N GLU A 19 -11.90 -26.30 5.27
CA GLU A 19 -10.68 -27.01 4.87
C GLU A 19 -10.40 -26.84 3.37
N GLY A 20 -9.12 -26.66 3.06
CA GLY A 20 -8.60 -26.45 1.72
C GLY A 20 -8.89 -25.08 1.12
N ARG A 21 -9.33 -24.06 1.87
CA ARG A 21 -9.67 -22.73 1.31
C ARG A 21 -8.68 -21.62 1.63
N GLY A 22 -8.15 -21.57 2.86
CA GLY A 22 -7.48 -20.36 3.34
C GLY A 22 -8.47 -19.20 3.51
N TRP A 23 -7.96 -17.98 3.70
CA TRP A 23 -8.79 -16.79 3.90
C TRP A 23 -8.12 -15.52 3.38
N CYS A 24 -8.92 -14.47 3.22
CA CYS A 24 -8.45 -13.16 2.75
C CYS A 24 -8.82 -12.05 3.74
N GLN A 25 -8.03 -10.99 3.76
CA GLN A 25 -8.32 -9.77 4.49
C GLN A 25 -8.08 -8.55 3.61
N ALA A 26 -9.10 -7.70 3.47
CA ALA A 26 -8.93 -6.40 2.84
C ALA A 26 -8.51 -5.34 3.88
N ALA A 27 -7.55 -4.50 3.51
CA ALA A 27 -7.15 -3.34 4.26
C ALA A 27 -7.02 -2.13 3.32
N ALA A 28 -7.75 -1.06 3.64
CA ALA A 28 -7.74 0.16 2.84
C ALA A 28 -6.31 0.73 2.75
N LEU A 29 -5.89 1.07 1.53
CA LEU A 29 -4.64 1.76 1.32
C LEU A 29 -4.80 3.26 1.59
N PRO A 30 -3.83 3.90 2.26
CA PRO A 30 -3.72 5.36 2.22
C PRO A 30 -3.69 5.87 0.77
N GLU A 31 -4.38 6.97 0.48
CA GLU A 31 -4.46 7.58 -0.86
C GLU A 31 -3.08 7.89 -1.47
N GLU A 32 -2.10 8.15 -0.62
CA GLU A 32 -0.71 8.39 -1.00
C GLU A 32 -0.04 7.16 -1.64
N LEU A 33 -0.60 5.95 -1.43
CA LEU A 33 -0.10 4.67 -1.97
C LEU A 33 -0.91 4.15 -3.16
N TRP A 34 -2.01 4.79 -3.52
CA TRP A 34 -2.87 4.30 -4.60
C TRP A 34 -2.13 4.24 -5.94
N PRO A 35 -2.46 3.29 -6.83
CA PRO A 35 -2.04 3.36 -8.22
C PRO A 35 -2.48 4.68 -8.86
N ALA A 36 -1.77 5.09 -9.92
CA ALA A 36 -2.11 6.32 -10.64
C ALA A 36 -3.56 6.26 -11.14
N HIS A 37 -4.27 7.39 -11.06
CA HIS A 37 -5.66 7.55 -11.45
C HIS A 37 -6.71 6.74 -10.68
N ALA A 38 -6.32 5.82 -9.79
CA ALA A 38 -7.28 5.07 -8.98
C ALA A 38 -8.18 5.99 -8.15
N GLU A 39 -9.45 5.61 -8.04
CA GLU A 39 -10.45 6.26 -7.18
C GLU A 39 -10.71 5.48 -5.89
N PHE A 40 -10.19 4.26 -5.82
CA PHE A 40 -10.23 3.38 -4.66
C PHE A 40 -9.07 2.39 -4.78
N ALA A 41 -8.39 2.10 -3.66
CA ALA A 41 -7.44 0.99 -3.60
C ALA A 41 -7.41 0.34 -2.20
N THR A 42 -7.26 -0.98 -2.19
CA THR A 42 -7.08 -1.81 -1.00
C THR A 42 -5.96 -2.80 -1.25
N VAL A 43 -5.28 -3.22 -0.18
CA VAL A 43 -4.52 -4.47 -0.19
C VAL A 43 -5.46 -5.59 0.22
N VAL A 44 -5.37 -6.72 -0.45
CA VAL A 44 -5.97 -7.98 -0.04
C VAL A 44 -4.84 -8.92 0.36
N HIS A 45 -4.75 -9.19 1.66
CA HIS A 45 -3.84 -10.17 2.24
C HIS A 45 -4.48 -11.55 2.14
N PHE A 46 -3.88 -12.45 1.37
CA PHE A 46 -4.26 -13.86 1.30
C PHE A 46 -3.43 -14.69 2.28
N PHE A 47 -4.10 -15.57 3.01
CA PHE A 47 -3.49 -16.54 3.91
C PHE A 47 -3.90 -17.95 3.47
N PRO A 48 -2.93 -18.86 3.21
CA PRO A 48 -3.24 -20.21 2.81
C PRO A 48 -3.95 -20.97 3.94
N ASP A 49 -4.48 -22.14 3.59
CA ASP A 49 -5.00 -23.06 4.59
C ASP A 49 -3.88 -23.44 5.57
N PRO A 50 -4.15 -23.52 6.89
CA PRO A 50 -3.18 -24.01 7.86
C PRO A 50 -2.48 -25.33 7.48
N LEU A 51 -3.17 -26.25 6.80
CA LEU A 51 -2.60 -27.53 6.34
C LEU A 51 -1.51 -27.38 5.27
N PHE A 52 -1.52 -26.28 4.54
CA PHE A 52 -0.55 -25.95 3.49
C PHE A 52 0.44 -24.87 3.91
N ARG A 53 0.38 -24.41 5.16
CA ARG A 53 1.29 -23.39 5.69
C ARG A 53 2.62 -24.02 6.12
N ARG A 54 3.71 -23.29 5.90
CA ARG A 54 5.02 -23.62 6.48
C ARG A 54 4.94 -23.67 8.00
N ASP A 55 5.49 -24.73 8.58
CA ASP A 55 5.66 -24.82 10.03
C ASP A 55 6.78 -23.87 10.47
N ASP A 56 6.42 -22.83 11.25
CA ASP A 56 7.37 -21.81 11.71
C ASP A 56 8.48 -22.38 12.62
N ARG A 57 8.27 -23.52 13.27
CA ARG A 57 9.24 -24.18 14.16
C ARG A 57 10.22 -25.07 13.40
N THR A 58 9.74 -25.84 12.44
CA THR A 58 10.57 -26.80 11.70
C THR A 58 11.05 -26.27 10.34
N GLY A 59 10.45 -25.17 9.88
CA GLY A 59 10.68 -24.61 8.55
C GLY A 59 10.12 -25.46 7.42
N ARG A 60 9.48 -26.61 7.72
CA ARG A 60 8.99 -27.57 6.73
C ARG A 60 7.79 -27.01 5.99
N VAL A 61 7.81 -27.15 4.66
CA VAL A 61 6.69 -26.80 3.78
C VAL A 61 5.90 -28.09 3.46
N PRO A 62 4.58 -28.12 3.69
CA PRO A 62 3.75 -29.27 3.33
C PRO A 62 3.76 -29.55 1.81
N PRO A 63 3.68 -30.83 1.39
CA PRO A 63 3.46 -31.18 -0.01
C PRO A 63 2.21 -30.49 -0.56
N GLY A 64 2.27 -30.00 -1.81
CA GLY A 64 1.15 -29.30 -2.44
C GLY A 64 0.98 -27.83 -2.02
N ALA A 65 1.77 -27.32 -1.08
CA ALA A 65 1.63 -25.93 -0.61
C ALA A 65 1.72 -24.89 -1.73
N MET A 66 2.67 -25.04 -2.66
CA MET A 66 2.83 -24.13 -3.81
C MET A 66 1.63 -24.19 -4.78
N GLN A 67 1.09 -25.39 -5.00
CA GLN A 67 -0.08 -25.59 -5.85
C GLN A 67 -1.31 -24.93 -5.21
N HIS A 68 -1.60 -25.25 -3.95
CA HIS A 68 -2.71 -24.63 -3.20
C HIS A 68 -2.58 -23.11 -3.15
N TRP A 69 -1.37 -22.60 -2.89
CA TRP A 69 -1.09 -21.16 -2.88
C TRP A 69 -1.46 -20.51 -4.20
N THR A 70 -0.96 -21.07 -5.31
CA THR A 70 -1.18 -20.51 -6.65
C THR A 70 -2.65 -20.59 -7.04
N GLU A 71 -3.29 -21.75 -6.89
CA GLU A 71 -4.69 -21.96 -7.26
C GLU A 71 -5.64 -21.04 -6.49
N ARG A 72 -5.41 -20.85 -5.19
CA ARG A 72 -6.27 -20.00 -4.35
C ARG A 72 -6.03 -18.52 -4.58
N LEU A 73 -4.78 -18.10 -4.79
CA LEU A 73 -4.47 -16.71 -5.10
C LEU A 73 -5.04 -16.34 -6.48
N ASP A 74 -4.89 -17.20 -7.47
CA ASP A 74 -5.46 -17.03 -8.81
C ASP A 74 -7.00 -16.96 -8.76
N ALA A 75 -7.65 -17.85 -8.00
CA ALA A 75 -9.10 -17.82 -7.83
C ALA A 75 -9.59 -16.55 -7.12
N CYS A 76 -8.82 -16.03 -6.16
CA CYS A 76 -9.12 -14.76 -5.51
C CYS A 76 -9.01 -13.59 -6.50
N ALA A 77 -7.93 -13.55 -7.28
CA ALA A 77 -7.73 -12.53 -8.31
C ALA A 77 -8.83 -12.56 -9.38
N ASP A 78 -9.23 -13.75 -9.86
CA ASP A 78 -10.34 -13.91 -10.80
C ASP A 78 -11.66 -13.38 -10.26
N ALA A 79 -12.02 -13.76 -9.04
CA ALA A 79 -13.27 -13.34 -8.42
C ALA A 79 -13.33 -11.80 -8.25
N LEU A 80 -12.21 -11.18 -7.89
CA LEU A 80 -12.11 -9.73 -7.76
C LEU A 80 -12.14 -9.02 -9.13
N ALA A 81 -11.47 -9.59 -10.14
CA ALA A 81 -11.52 -9.08 -11.50
C ALA A 81 -12.93 -9.17 -12.10
N ASP A 82 -13.68 -10.24 -11.80
CA ASP A 82 -15.08 -10.40 -12.21
C ASP A 82 -16.02 -9.37 -11.57
N CYS A 83 -15.66 -8.84 -10.40
CA CYS A 83 -16.35 -7.72 -9.77
C CYS A 83 -15.98 -6.35 -10.38
N GLY A 84 -15.13 -6.32 -11.40
CA GLY A 84 -14.71 -5.10 -12.10
C GLY A 84 -13.54 -4.37 -11.46
N PHE A 85 -12.80 -5.00 -10.54
CA PHE A 85 -11.57 -4.44 -10.01
C PHE A 85 -10.37 -4.77 -10.90
N VAL A 86 -9.37 -3.91 -10.87
CA VAL A 86 -8.02 -4.25 -11.34
C VAL A 86 -7.30 -4.93 -10.18
N VAL A 87 -6.68 -6.07 -10.46
CA VAL A 87 -5.93 -6.86 -9.48
C VAL A 87 -4.49 -7.00 -9.94
N GLU A 88 -3.56 -6.60 -9.09
CA GLU A 88 -2.12 -6.71 -9.33
C GLU A 88 -1.45 -7.46 -8.17
N GLU A 89 -0.66 -8.47 -8.49
CA GLU A 89 0.42 -8.93 -7.62
C GLU A 89 1.55 -7.89 -7.75
N TRP A 90 1.69 -6.96 -6.80
CA TRP A 90 2.83 -6.02 -6.85
C TRP A 90 4.12 -6.70 -6.42
N GLY A 91 5.22 -6.33 -7.10
CA GLY A 91 6.57 -6.68 -6.68
C GLY A 91 6.98 -8.10 -7.05
N VAL A 92 8.00 -8.61 -6.36
CA VAL A 92 8.49 -9.98 -6.54
C VAL A 92 7.51 -10.95 -5.86
N PRO A 93 7.06 -12.03 -6.54
CA PRO A 93 6.06 -12.94 -5.99
C PRO A 93 6.47 -13.55 -4.64
N LYS A 94 5.54 -13.56 -3.69
CA LYS A 94 5.68 -14.30 -2.42
C LYS A 94 5.46 -15.79 -2.66
N THR A 95 6.17 -16.59 -1.89
CA THR A 95 6.19 -18.06 -1.97
C THR A 95 6.02 -18.70 -0.59
N PRO A 96 5.38 -19.88 -0.48
CA PRO A 96 5.06 -20.53 0.80
C PRO A 96 6.29 -21.00 1.60
N ASP A 97 7.45 -21.14 0.97
CA ASP A 97 8.72 -21.48 1.64
C ASP A 97 9.28 -20.32 2.48
N LEU A 98 8.96 -19.08 2.11
CA LEU A 98 9.49 -17.88 2.76
C LEU A 98 8.41 -17.02 3.43
N HIS A 99 7.14 -17.24 3.10
CA HIS A 99 6.05 -16.34 3.47
C HIS A 99 4.83 -17.08 4.00
N GLY A 100 4.16 -16.49 4.98
CA GLY A 100 2.91 -17.01 5.56
C GLY A 100 1.64 -16.59 4.80
N GLY A 101 1.77 -15.76 3.76
CA GLY A 101 0.67 -15.25 2.95
C GLY A 101 1.16 -14.47 1.72
N ALA A 102 0.23 -14.10 0.85
CA ALA A 102 0.47 -13.30 -0.35
C ALA A 102 -0.35 -12.01 -0.31
N ASP A 103 -0.01 -11.03 -1.14
CA ASP A 103 -0.70 -9.74 -1.18
C ASP A 103 -1.11 -9.40 -2.61
N LEU A 104 -2.32 -8.88 -2.74
CA LEU A 104 -2.87 -8.34 -3.97
C LEU A 104 -3.20 -6.87 -3.76
N ILE A 105 -2.88 -6.00 -4.72
CA ILE A 105 -3.48 -4.66 -4.76
C ILE A 105 -4.70 -4.77 -5.63
N VAL A 106 -5.81 -4.32 -5.05
CA VAL A 106 -7.10 -4.32 -5.69
C VAL A 106 -7.56 -2.88 -5.75
N TYR A 107 -7.82 -2.39 -6.95
CA TYR A 107 -8.16 -0.99 -7.15
C TYR A 107 -9.20 -0.81 -8.25
N ARG A 108 -9.84 0.35 -8.25
CA ARG A 108 -10.81 0.74 -9.26
C ARG A 108 -10.32 1.99 -9.98
N LEU A 109 -10.42 1.96 -11.30
CA LEU A 109 -10.12 3.10 -12.16
C LEU A 109 -11.43 3.75 -12.64
N PRO A 110 -11.44 5.07 -12.88
CA PRO A 110 -12.53 5.73 -13.58
C PRO A 110 -12.81 5.10 -14.95
N GLU A 111 -14.04 5.23 -15.43
CA GLU A 111 -14.42 4.75 -16.75
C GLU A 111 -13.54 5.37 -17.86
N GLY A 112 -13.14 4.54 -18.83
CA GLY A 112 -12.29 4.95 -19.95
C GLY A 112 -10.78 5.02 -19.64
N ILE A 113 -10.37 4.82 -18.38
CA ILE A 113 -8.96 4.75 -18.00
C ILE A 113 -8.51 3.29 -18.01
N GLU A 114 -7.56 2.95 -18.88
CA GLU A 114 -6.95 1.63 -18.91
C GLU A 114 -5.93 1.49 -17.77
N PRO A 115 -5.82 0.30 -17.14
CA PRO A 115 -4.77 0.03 -16.18
C PRO A 115 -3.39 0.10 -16.86
N SER A 116 -2.43 0.69 -16.15
CA SER A 116 -1.03 0.73 -16.56
C SER A 116 -0.25 -0.27 -15.72
N PRO A 117 -0.26 -1.57 -16.09
CA PRO A 117 0.42 -2.60 -15.31
C PRO A 117 1.92 -2.33 -15.26
N ARG A 118 2.56 -2.72 -14.17
CA ARG A 118 4.02 -2.66 -14.06
C ARG A 118 4.67 -3.58 -15.09
N THR A 119 5.66 -3.04 -15.77
CA THR A 119 6.51 -3.77 -16.71
C THR A 119 7.60 -4.54 -15.97
N ALA A 120 8.26 -5.48 -16.65
CA ALA A 120 9.45 -6.12 -16.10
C ALA A 120 10.55 -5.09 -15.76
N GLU A 121 10.61 -3.99 -16.51
CA GLU A 121 11.52 -2.88 -16.27
C GLU A 121 11.20 -2.16 -14.94
N ASP A 122 9.93 -1.93 -14.63
CA ASP A 122 9.51 -1.33 -13.34
C ASP A 122 9.91 -2.20 -12.14
N LEU A 123 10.03 -3.51 -12.36
CA LEU A 123 10.33 -4.51 -11.33
C LEU A 123 11.83 -4.86 -11.24
N ARG A 124 12.67 -4.41 -12.18
CA ARG A 124 14.10 -4.75 -12.23
C ARG A 124 14.88 -4.36 -10.97
N HIS A 125 14.36 -3.37 -10.24
CA HIS A 125 14.93 -2.83 -9.02
C HIS A 125 14.05 -3.10 -7.79
N ALA A 126 12.96 -3.85 -7.96
CA ALA A 126 12.10 -4.21 -6.84
C ALA A 126 12.89 -5.08 -5.87
N HIS A 127 12.87 -4.72 -4.59
CA HIS A 127 13.43 -5.56 -3.56
C HIS A 127 12.58 -6.83 -3.41
N PRO A 128 13.20 -8.02 -3.24
CA PRO A 128 12.45 -9.22 -2.93
C PRO A 128 11.70 -9.01 -1.59
N PRO A 129 10.47 -9.53 -1.46
CA PRO A 129 9.73 -9.46 -0.21
C PRO A 129 10.57 -10.09 0.90
N ARG A 130 10.66 -9.40 2.04
CA ARG A 130 11.41 -9.88 3.19
C ARG A 130 10.74 -11.12 3.78
N PRO A 131 11.45 -12.27 3.90
CA PRO A 131 10.90 -13.45 4.55
C PRO A 131 10.47 -13.12 5.98
N ASN A 132 9.31 -13.63 6.40
CA ASN A 132 8.77 -13.43 7.76
C ASN A 132 8.61 -11.95 8.20
N PHE A 133 8.57 -11.00 7.27
CA PHE A 133 8.32 -9.61 7.61
C PHE A 133 6.95 -9.47 8.28
N LYS A 134 6.95 -8.94 9.50
CA LYS A 134 5.73 -8.57 10.22
C LYS A 134 5.60 -7.04 10.14
N PRO A 135 4.66 -6.50 9.34
CA PRO A 135 4.45 -5.05 9.24
C PRO A 135 4.10 -4.39 10.58
N HIS A 136 3.76 -5.19 11.61
CA HIS A 136 3.38 -4.75 12.96
C HIS A 136 4.56 -4.34 13.84
N ALA A 137 5.77 -4.85 13.55
CA ALA A 137 6.92 -4.30 14.22
C ALA A 137 7.13 -2.94 13.59
N ALA A 138 7.00 -1.87 14.38
CA ALA A 138 7.71 -0.63 14.09
C ALA A 138 9.21 -0.98 14.11
N ILE A 139 9.66 -1.70 13.08
CA ILE A 139 11.07 -1.90 12.82
C ILE A 139 11.50 -0.48 12.53
N ASN A 140 12.32 0.06 13.43
CA ASN A 140 13.09 1.25 13.21
C ASN A 140 13.97 0.99 11.98
N THR A 141 13.38 1.06 10.79
CA THR A 141 14.11 1.14 9.55
C THR A 141 14.68 2.55 9.51
N TRP A 142 15.82 2.63 10.17
CA TRP A 142 16.74 3.72 10.47
C TRP A 142 17.00 4.73 9.34
N ARG A 143 16.51 4.52 8.12
CA ARG A 143 16.90 5.38 6.99
C ARG A 143 16.18 6.73 7.01
N LEU A 144 14.85 6.73 7.07
CA LEU A 144 14.09 7.99 7.06
C LEU A 144 13.95 8.66 8.44
N PRO A 145 13.68 7.93 9.56
CA PRO A 145 13.65 8.55 10.89
C PRO A 145 15.00 9.19 11.26
N SER A 146 16.13 8.53 11.01
CA SER A 146 17.45 9.13 11.26
C SER A 146 17.79 10.25 10.28
N LEU A 147 17.17 10.29 9.09
CA LEU A 147 17.30 11.41 8.19
C LEU A 147 16.48 12.62 8.65
N LEU A 148 15.21 12.43 9.03
CA LEU A 148 14.41 13.50 9.64
C LEU A 148 15.09 14.00 10.91
N ALA A 149 15.60 13.11 11.76
CA ALA A 149 16.32 13.51 12.97
C ALA A 149 17.59 14.32 12.70
N ARG A 150 18.29 14.08 11.58
CA ARG A 150 19.47 14.87 11.17
C ARG A 150 19.11 16.18 10.49
N ALA A 151 18.09 16.17 9.63
CA ALA A 151 17.68 17.34 8.86
C ALA A 151 16.88 18.33 9.71
N ASP A 152 16.02 17.81 10.59
CA ASP A 152 15.25 18.58 11.55
C ASP A 152 14.87 17.74 12.79
N PRO A 153 15.67 17.82 13.86
CA PRO A 153 15.40 17.14 15.13
C PRO A 153 14.02 17.45 15.71
N SER A 154 13.44 18.63 15.41
CA SER A 154 12.15 19.07 15.94
C SER A 154 10.97 18.27 15.37
N LEU A 155 11.11 17.72 14.16
CA LEU A 155 10.10 16.87 13.53
C LEU A 155 10.23 15.40 13.92
N ALA A 156 11.43 14.96 14.29
CA ALA A 156 11.71 13.56 14.63
C ALA A 156 11.50 13.21 16.11
N GLY A 157 11.24 14.20 16.96
CA GLY A 157 11.03 14.00 18.40
C GLY A 157 9.65 13.45 18.75
N ASP A 158 9.57 12.73 19.87
CA ASP A 158 8.31 12.19 20.40
C ASP A 158 7.33 13.29 20.86
N LYS A 159 7.84 14.47 21.21
CA LYS A 159 7.05 15.63 21.62
C LYS A 159 6.79 16.55 20.43
N ALA A 160 5.53 16.89 20.20
CA ALA A 160 5.16 17.85 19.16
C ALA A 160 5.74 19.24 19.48
N THR A 161 6.52 19.77 18.56
CA THR A 161 7.15 21.09 18.68
C THR A 161 6.19 22.19 18.21
N THR A 162 6.67 23.42 18.12
CA THR A 162 5.90 24.55 17.54
C THR A 162 5.52 24.32 16.08
N VAL A 163 6.14 23.35 15.39
CA VAL A 163 5.88 23.00 13.99
C VAL A 163 5.14 21.66 13.85
N GLY A 164 4.89 20.95 14.95
CA GLY A 164 4.27 19.61 15.00
C GLY A 164 5.29 18.50 15.26
N ARG A 165 4.93 17.26 14.92
CA ARG A 165 5.84 16.09 14.91
C ARG A 165 5.55 15.18 13.73
N CYS A 166 6.51 14.33 13.40
CA CYS A 166 6.36 13.32 12.35
C CYS A 166 6.52 11.91 12.92
N LEU A 167 5.62 11.03 12.49
CA LEU A 167 5.73 9.60 12.67
C LEU A 167 6.08 8.98 11.32
N VAL A 168 7.13 8.17 11.28
CA VAL A 168 7.56 7.50 10.05
C VAL A 168 7.26 6.03 10.14
N ARG A 169 6.70 5.47 9.07
CA ARG A 169 6.45 4.04 8.93
C ARG A 169 7.03 3.55 7.61
N GLU A 170 7.70 2.40 7.68
CA GLU A 170 8.11 1.70 6.48
C GLU A 170 6.88 1.27 5.68
N VAL A 171 7.01 1.32 4.36
CA VAL A 171 6.01 0.80 3.43
C VAL A 171 6.54 -0.53 2.91
N GLU A 172 5.69 -1.55 2.79
CA GLU A 172 6.12 -2.81 2.17
C GLU A 172 6.59 -2.57 0.74
N GLU A 173 7.69 -3.22 0.35
CA GLU A 173 8.41 -2.97 -0.90
C GLU A 173 7.53 -3.18 -2.14
N PHE A 174 6.53 -4.04 -2.04
CA PHE A 174 5.55 -4.23 -3.10
C PHE A 174 4.68 -2.98 -3.31
N LEU A 175 4.40 -2.19 -2.26
CA LEU A 175 3.62 -0.95 -2.33
C LEU A 175 4.41 0.25 -2.85
N TRP A 176 5.72 0.11 -3.07
CA TRP A 176 6.57 1.21 -3.50
C TRP A 176 6.29 1.58 -4.94
N PRO A 177 6.15 2.87 -5.30
CA PRO A 177 6.03 3.27 -6.69
C PRO A 177 7.21 2.77 -7.55
N PRO A 178 6.99 2.51 -8.86
CA PRO A 178 8.07 2.15 -9.76
C PRO A 178 9.24 3.14 -9.71
N GLY A 179 10.46 2.65 -9.92
CA GLY A 179 11.65 3.50 -9.97
C GLY A 179 12.09 4.07 -8.61
N THR A 180 11.60 3.53 -7.49
CA THR A 180 11.96 4.01 -6.14
C THR A 180 12.89 3.03 -5.42
N ARG A 181 13.87 3.58 -4.70
CA ARG A 181 14.88 2.83 -3.93
C ARG A 181 14.61 2.79 -2.44
N ASP A 182 13.77 3.71 -1.97
CA ASP A 182 13.40 3.87 -0.56
C ASP A 182 12.03 4.54 -0.52
N CYS A 183 11.14 4.05 0.33
CA CYS A 183 9.78 4.54 0.43
C CYS A 183 9.26 4.41 1.86
N ALA A 184 8.63 5.47 2.35
CA ALA A 184 8.03 5.48 3.67
C ALA A 184 6.81 6.39 3.73
N LEU A 185 5.87 6.03 4.61
CA LEU A 185 4.77 6.89 4.99
C LEU A 185 5.23 7.79 6.13
N VAL A 186 5.10 9.10 5.92
CA VAL A 186 5.38 10.11 6.92
C VAL A 186 4.07 10.76 7.33
N THR A 187 3.66 10.53 8.57
CA THR A 187 2.47 11.14 9.16
C THR A 187 2.88 12.32 10.02
N TRP A 188 2.53 13.52 9.59
CA TRP A 188 2.67 14.74 10.38
C TRP A 188 1.45 14.93 11.29
N GLU A 189 1.72 15.21 12.56
CA GLU A 189 0.71 15.58 13.54
C GLU A 189 0.91 17.03 14.01
N PRO A 190 -0.17 17.82 14.10
CA PRO A 190 -0.09 19.18 14.62
C PRO A 190 0.33 19.17 16.10
N ASN A 191 0.81 20.31 16.58
CA ASN A 191 0.96 20.53 18.00
C ASN A 191 -0.40 20.34 18.69
N PRO A 192 -0.47 19.71 19.88
CA PRO A 192 -1.72 19.51 20.61
C PRO A 192 -2.57 20.78 20.76
N ALA A 193 -1.96 21.97 20.90
CA ALA A 193 -2.68 23.24 20.98
C ALA A 193 -3.46 23.62 19.71
N TYR A 194 -3.11 23.03 18.56
CA TYR A 194 -3.75 23.25 17.26
C TYR A 194 -4.42 21.98 16.71
N LYS A 195 -4.49 20.91 17.52
CA LYS A 195 -5.14 19.67 17.15
C LYS A 195 -6.62 19.75 17.54
N ARG A 196 -7.52 19.43 16.60
CA ARG A 196 -8.94 19.33 16.90
C ARG A 196 -9.18 18.16 17.85
N ASP A 197 -9.90 18.43 18.93
CA ASP A 197 -10.44 17.38 19.79
C ASP A 197 -11.55 16.64 19.06
N PRO A 198 -11.59 15.29 19.07
CA PRO A 198 -12.68 14.52 18.46
C PRO A 198 -14.08 15.00 18.86
N ASP A 199 -14.25 15.50 20.08
CA ASP A 199 -15.53 15.94 20.64
C ASP A 199 -15.89 17.39 20.24
N GLN A 200 -14.99 18.09 19.55
CA GLN A 200 -15.21 19.47 19.09
C GLN A 200 -15.52 19.53 17.60
N PRO A 201 -16.50 20.36 17.18
CA PRO A 201 -16.92 20.46 15.79
C PRO A 201 -15.91 21.21 14.89
N THR A 202 -15.06 22.05 15.47
CA THR A 202 -14.12 22.92 14.75
C THR A 202 -12.74 22.88 15.39
N ALA A 203 -11.70 23.11 14.60
CA ALA A 203 -10.34 23.20 15.09
C ALA A 203 -10.09 24.47 15.92
N PRO A 204 -9.05 24.47 16.78
CA PRO A 204 -8.64 25.65 17.52
C PRO A 204 -8.25 26.82 16.61
N SER A 205 -8.36 28.05 17.13
CA SER A 205 -7.89 29.25 16.43
C SER A 205 -6.40 29.12 16.05
N GLY A 206 -6.06 29.54 14.83
CA GLY A 206 -4.71 29.44 14.30
C GLY A 206 -4.31 28.05 13.77
N ALA A 207 -5.17 27.02 13.91
CA ALA A 207 -4.86 25.68 13.43
C ALA A 207 -4.57 25.65 11.92
N TYR A 208 -5.34 26.36 11.11
CA TYR A 208 -5.11 26.41 9.66
C TYR A 208 -3.71 26.91 9.30
N THR A 209 -3.27 28.02 9.91
CA THR A 209 -1.91 28.56 9.73
C THR A 209 -0.84 27.59 10.21
N HIS A 210 -1.05 26.92 11.35
CA HIS A 210 -0.14 25.90 11.88
C HIS A 210 0.00 24.72 10.92
N TRP A 211 -1.11 24.24 10.35
CA TRP A 211 -1.11 23.17 9.35
C TRP A 211 -0.36 23.57 8.09
N ILE A 212 -0.65 24.72 7.50
CA ILE A 212 0.06 25.18 6.28
C ILE A 212 1.57 25.24 6.54
N ARG A 213 1.99 25.85 7.65
CA ARG A 213 3.41 25.98 8.00
C ARG A 213 4.07 24.63 8.21
N GLY A 214 3.44 23.75 9.00
CA GLY A 214 3.98 22.42 9.29
C GLY A 214 4.11 21.54 8.05
N LEU A 215 3.08 21.51 7.20
CA LEU A 215 3.08 20.71 5.97
C LEU A 215 4.05 21.25 4.92
N ALA A 216 4.16 22.57 4.77
CA ALA A 216 5.14 23.20 3.88
C ALA A 216 6.57 22.90 4.34
N HIS A 217 6.81 23.01 5.65
CA HIS A 217 8.10 22.72 6.26
C HIS A 217 8.50 21.25 6.08
N LEU A 218 7.61 20.31 6.39
CA LEU A 218 7.87 18.89 6.18
C LEU A 218 8.19 18.56 4.71
N ALA A 219 7.39 19.08 3.77
CA ALA A 219 7.63 18.84 2.34
C ALA A 219 8.98 19.42 1.90
N LYS A 220 9.38 20.59 2.38
CA LYS A 220 10.70 21.18 2.13
C LYS A 220 11.82 20.31 2.70
N THR A 221 11.68 19.81 3.92
CA THR A 221 12.67 18.93 4.56
C THR A 221 12.86 17.64 3.77
N LEU A 222 11.77 16.97 3.36
CA LEU A 222 11.83 15.75 2.57
C LEU A 222 12.44 15.97 1.18
N THR A 223 12.05 17.04 0.49
CA THR A 223 12.58 17.38 -0.84
C THR A 223 14.05 17.76 -0.81
N THR A 224 14.48 18.54 0.20
CA THR A 224 15.91 18.87 0.41
C THR A 224 16.75 17.62 0.66
N ALA A 225 16.15 16.60 1.27
CA ALA A 225 16.78 15.30 1.49
C ALA A 225 16.77 14.36 0.26
N GLY A 226 16.24 14.83 -0.88
CA GLY A 226 16.20 14.10 -2.14
C GLY A 226 15.02 13.13 -2.26
N TYR A 227 13.94 13.33 -1.49
CA TYR A 227 12.70 12.57 -1.63
C TYR A 227 11.70 13.32 -2.50
N GLN A 228 11.03 12.58 -3.38
CA GLN A 228 9.78 12.98 -3.97
C GLN A 228 8.67 12.76 -2.95
N VAL A 229 7.74 13.71 -2.86
CA VAL A 229 6.67 13.71 -1.85
C VAL A 229 5.33 13.59 -2.56
N ARG A 230 4.61 12.50 -2.27
CA ARG A 230 3.24 12.30 -2.73
C ARG A 230 2.27 12.57 -1.60
N ARG A 231 1.15 13.23 -1.92
CA ARG A 231 0.06 13.55 -1.00
C ARG A 231 -1.21 12.86 -1.50
N ARG A 232 -2.17 12.64 -0.61
CA ARG A 232 -3.54 12.32 -0.99
C ARG A 232 -4.15 13.39 -1.90
N LYS A 233 -5.19 13.04 -2.66
CA LYS A 233 -5.81 13.95 -3.64
C LYS A 233 -6.55 15.09 -2.95
N ARG A 234 -7.28 14.77 -1.87
CA ARG A 234 -8.01 15.78 -1.08
C ARG A 234 -7.04 16.60 -0.21
N PRO A 235 -7.09 17.94 -0.25
CA PRO A 235 -6.32 18.77 0.68
C PRO A 235 -6.56 18.40 2.15
N CYS A 236 -5.51 18.54 2.97
CA CYS A 236 -5.61 18.41 4.43
C CYS A 236 -6.27 19.61 5.07
N HIS A 237 -7.22 19.39 5.98
CA HIS A 237 -7.93 20.46 6.68
C HIS A 237 -8.02 20.17 8.18
N PRO A 238 -7.68 21.14 9.06
CA PRO A 238 -7.68 20.94 10.51
C PRO A 238 -9.06 20.59 11.09
N ASP A 239 -10.15 21.00 10.44
CA ASP A 239 -11.51 20.66 10.90
C ASP A 239 -11.89 19.21 10.59
N THR A 240 -11.31 18.60 9.56
CA THR A 240 -11.66 17.23 9.15
C THR A 240 -10.61 16.20 9.54
N ASP A 241 -9.35 16.63 9.67
CA ASP A 241 -8.21 15.74 9.80
C ASP A 241 -7.49 15.95 11.13
N THR A 242 -7.02 14.86 11.73
CA THR A 242 -6.24 14.89 12.97
C THR A 242 -4.73 14.82 12.73
N ALA A 243 -4.34 14.48 11.50
CA ALA A 243 -2.97 14.35 11.02
C ALA A 243 -2.97 14.45 9.47
N ALA A 244 -1.78 14.59 8.88
CA ALA A 244 -1.58 14.54 7.43
C ALA A 244 -0.55 13.47 7.09
N THR A 245 -0.78 12.69 6.04
CA THR A 245 0.14 11.65 5.61
C THR A 245 0.75 12.01 4.25
N PHE A 246 2.00 11.58 4.07
CA PHE A 246 2.78 11.75 2.86
C PHE A 246 3.46 10.43 2.54
N LEU A 247 3.56 10.12 1.25
CA LEU A 247 4.51 9.12 0.78
C LEU A 247 5.81 9.83 0.41
N ALA A 248 6.90 9.51 1.10
CA ALA A 248 8.23 9.98 0.77
C ALA A 248 8.95 8.88 -0.02
N CYS A 249 9.22 9.12 -1.29
CA CYS A 249 9.89 8.18 -2.18
C CYS A 249 11.22 8.73 -2.64
N ARG A 250 12.28 7.94 -2.55
CA ARG A 250 13.56 8.31 -3.14
C ARG A 250 13.70 7.61 -4.50
N PRO A 251 13.88 8.35 -5.60
CA PRO A 251 14.08 7.73 -6.90
C PRO A 251 15.41 6.96 -6.94
N ILE A 252 15.45 5.94 -7.77
CA ILE A 252 16.69 5.23 -8.14
C ILE A 252 17.50 6.17 -9.04
N PRO A 253 18.78 6.43 -8.77
CA PRO A 253 19.64 7.17 -9.69
C PRO A 253 19.70 6.49 -11.06
N GLU A 254 19.68 7.27 -12.14
CA GLU A 254 19.59 6.77 -13.52
C GLU A 254 20.68 5.73 -13.88
N ASP A 255 21.86 5.84 -13.26
CA ASP A 255 23.02 4.95 -13.50
C ASP A 255 23.06 3.69 -12.62
N THR A 256 21.99 3.39 -11.88
CA THR A 256 21.99 2.24 -10.95
C THR A 256 21.81 0.93 -11.70
N ALA A 257 22.77 0.01 -11.55
CA ALA A 257 22.66 -1.35 -12.07
C ALA A 257 21.46 -2.09 -11.42
N PRO A 258 20.73 -2.93 -12.18
CA PRO A 258 19.63 -3.71 -11.62
C PRO A 258 20.11 -4.65 -10.52
N ALA A 259 19.24 -4.90 -9.53
CA ALA A 259 19.50 -5.94 -8.54
C ALA A 259 19.55 -7.30 -9.25
N PRO A 260 20.43 -8.23 -8.82
CA PRO A 260 20.42 -9.59 -9.36
C PRO A 260 19.04 -10.20 -9.12
N THR A 261 18.35 -10.54 -10.20
CA THR A 261 17.02 -11.14 -10.15
C THR A 261 17.15 -12.51 -9.51
N PRO A 262 16.51 -12.79 -8.35
CA PRO A 262 16.42 -14.15 -7.89
C PRO A 262 15.59 -14.93 -8.92
N ALA A 263 16.10 -16.08 -9.37
CA ALA A 263 15.41 -16.97 -10.31
C ALA A 263 14.21 -17.61 -9.61
N VAL A 264 13.16 -16.84 -9.35
CA VAL A 264 11.88 -17.35 -8.86
C VAL A 264 10.96 -17.43 -10.07
N SER A 265 11.08 -18.53 -10.80
CA SER A 265 10.15 -18.86 -11.87
C SER A 265 8.85 -19.35 -11.25
N ARG A 266 7.98 -18.44 -10.83
CA ARG A 266 6.54 -18.72 -10.81
C ARG A 266 6.04 -18.44 -12.22
N PRO A 267 5.35 -19.38 -12.91
CA PRO A 267 4.64 -19.03 -14.12
C PRO A 267 3.57 -18.01 -13.74
N SER A 268 3.85 -16.72 -13.95
CA SER A 268 2.85 -15.66 -13.80
C SER A 268 1.82 -15.84 -14.91
N THR A 269 0.60 -16.17 -14.50
CA THR A 269 -0.59 -16.24 -15.34
C THR A 269 -1.04 -14.81 -15.60
N ARG A 270 -0.83 -14.37 -16.85
CA ARG A 270 -1.47 -13.30 -17.63
C ARG A 270 -2.12 -12.13 -16.85
N PRO A 271 -1.93 -10.88 -17.30
CA PRO A 271 -2.79 -9.79 -16.83
C PRO A 271 -4.29 -10.14 -16.87
N ARG A 272 -4.95 -10.09 -15.70
CA ARG A 272 -6.36 -10.48 -15.52
C ARG A 272 -7.23 -9.23 -15.42
N TRP A 273 -7.53 -8.63 -16.57
CA TRP A 273 -8.60 -7.65 -16.68
C TRP A 273 -9.50 -8.04 -17.86
N LYS A 274 -10.80 -8.13 -17.62
CA LYS A 274 -11.77 -8.28 -18.69
C LYS A 274 -12.02 -6.91 -19.29
N ARG A 275 -11.58 -6.68 -20.53
CA ARG A 275 -12.11 -5.57 -21.33
C ARG A 275 -13.61 -5.78 -21.44
N ARG A 276 -14.41 -4.93 -20.79
CA ARG A 276 -15.82 -4.80 -21.16
C ARG A 276 -15.82 -4.33 -22.61
N LYS A 277 -16.06 -5.24 -23.55
CA LYS A 277 -16.51 -4.83 -24.88
C LYS A 277 -17.79 -4.02 -24.63
N ALA A 278 -17.75 -2.75 -25.00
CA ALA A 278 -18.97 -2.01 -25.23
C ALA A 278 -19.68 -2.70 -26.39
N ASP A 279 -20.54 -3.68 -26.07
CA ASP A 279 -21.56 -4.10 -27.00
C ASP A 279 -22.53 -2.92 -27.11
N HIS A 280 -22.20 -2.02 -28.05
CA HIS A 280 -23.18 -1.09 -28.60
C HIS A 280 -24.27 -1.94 -29.22
N LEU A 281 -25.33 -2.18 -28.44
CA LEU A 281 -26.66 -2.50 -28.93
C LEU A 281 -27.04 -1.40 -29.92
N SER A 282 -26.76 -1.68 -31.20
CA SER A 282 -27.39 -0.98 -32.31
C SER A 282 -28.86 -1.33 -32.24
N ALA A 283 -29.66 -0.42 -31.69
CA ALA A 283 -31.11 -0.52 -31.80
C ALA A 283 -31.48 -0.45 -33.30
N PRO A 284 -32.28 -1.39 -33.83
CA PRO A 284 -32.75 -1.29 -35.20
C PRO A 284 -33.73 -0.12 -35.32
N SER A 285 -33.48 0.78 -36.28
CA SER A 285 -34.41 1.84 -36.66
C SER A 285 -35.75 1.24 -37.12
N PRO A 286 -36.90 1.81 -36.71
CA PRO A 286 -38.18 1.38 -37.25
C PRO A 286 -38.33 1.89 -38.69
N ASN A 287 -38.49 0.95 -39.63
CA ASN A 287 -38.92 1.23 -40.99
C ASN A 287 -40.25 1.99 -40.98
N THR A 288 -40.24 3.16 -41.61
CA THR A 288 -41.44 3.87 -42.02
C THR A 288 -41.80 3.36 -43.42
N THR A 289 -42.87 2.55 -43.52
CA THR A 289 -43.54 2.30 -44.80
C THR A 289 -44.71 3.25 -44.95
N SER A 290 -44.80 3.79 -46.17
CA SER A 290 -45.85 4.66 -46.71
C SER A 290 -47.25 4.05 -46.68
#